data_AF-A0A380DYQ5-F1
#
_entry.id   AF-A0A380DYQ5-F1
#
_cell.length_a   1.000
_cell.length_b   1.000
_cell.length_c   1.000
_cell.angle_alpha   90.00
_cell.angle_beta   90.00
_cell.angle_gamma   90.00
#
_symmetry.space_group_name_H-M   'P 1'
#
loop_
_entity.id
_entity.type
_entity.pdbx_description
1 polymer ?
#
loop_
_entity_poly.entity_id
_entity_poly.type
_entity_poly.pdbx_seq_one_letter_code
_entity_poly.pdbx_strand_id
1 'polypeptide(L)'
;MKNKLIEFFAGYSLANNAAFNQSDFDFVSSYIKKGSSFYDDVKKRVSKGSLMMISSPQIIDAEKHGDKITATVRLINENGKQVDKEYELEQGSQDRLQLIKTSEK
;
A
#
# COMPACT_ATOMS: atom_id res chain seq x y z
N MET A 1 6.69 -14.46 7.09
CA MET A 1 6.75 -13.19 6.31
C MET A 1 5.71 -13.14 5.20
N LYS A 2 5.69 -14.10 4.27
CA LYS A 2 4.75 -14.11 3.12
C LYS A 2 3.27 -13.92 3.51
N ASN A 3 2.74 -14.69 4.47
CA ASN A 3 1.35 -14.55 4.92
C ASN A 3 1.04 -13.14 5.48
N LYS A 4 1.97 -12.59 6.25
CA LYS A 4 1.86 -11.24 6.81
C LYS A 4 1.78 -10.16 5.73
N LEU A 5 2.54 -10.31 4.64
CA LEU A 5 2.45 -9.42 3.49
C LEU A 5 1.14 -9.61 2.72
N ILE A 6 0.68 -10.84 2.55
CA ILE A 6 -0.62 -11.13 1.92
C ILE A 6 -1.76 -10.43 2.70
N GLU A 7 -1.81 -10.62 4.01
CA GLU A 7 -2.80 -9.97 4.88
C GLU A 7 -2.69 -8.44 4.84
N PHE A 8 -1.46 -7.92 4.91
CA PHE A 8 -1.20 -6.49 4.84
C PHE A 8 -1.71 -5.88 3.53
N PHE A 9 -1.35 -6.44 2.37
CA PHE A 9 -1.73 -5.89 1.07
C PHE A 9 -3.20 -6.12 0.73
N ALA A 10 -3.84 -7.18 1.24
CA ALA A 10 -5.28 -7.35 1.16
C ALA A 10 -6.00 -6.23 1.92
N GLY A 11 -5.61 -5.99 3.18
CA GLY A 11 -6.17 -4.91 4.00
C GLY A 11 -5.90 -3.52 3.41
N TYR A 12 -4.66 -3.25 3.00
CA TYR A 12 -4.28 -1.99 2.37
C TYR A 12 -5.07 -1.72 1.09
N SER A 13 -5.29 -2.71 0.23
CA SER A 13 -6.05 -2.52 -1.01
C SER A 13 -7.50 -2.12 -0.72
N LEU A 14 -8.14 -2.78 0.25
CA LEU A 14 -9.51 -2.45 0.68
C LEU A 14 -9.58 -1.05 1.29
N ALA A 15 -8.68 -0.74 2.22
CA ALA A 15 -8.58 0.55 2.88
C ALA A 15 -8.31 1.69 1.88
N ASN A 16 -7.40 1.47 0.93
CA ASN A 16 -7.05 2.46 -0.09
C ASN A 16 -8.21 2.71 -1.06
N ASN A 17 -8.93 1.66 -1.48
CA ASN A 17 -10.16 1.83 -2.26
C ASN A 17 -11.19 2.68 -1.50
N ALA A 18 -11.44 2.36 -0.23
CA ALA A 18 -12.38 3.12 0.61
C ALA A 18 -11.95 4.58 0.76
N ALA A 19 -10.66 4.82 1.04
CA ALA A 19 -10.11 6.15 1.23
C ALA A 19 -10.32 7.03 0.00
N PHE A 20 -9.99 6.53 -1.19
CA PHE A 20 -10.15 7.28 -2.43
C PHE A 20 -11.63 7.48 -2.83
N ASN A 21 -12.45 6.44 -2.68
CA ASN A 21 -13.86 6.51 -3.07
C ASN A 21 -14.70 7.39 -2.13
N GLN A 22 -14.28 7.54 -0.88
CA GLN A 22 -14.93 8.40 0.12
C GLN A 22 -14.20 9.73 0.33
N SER A 23 -13.08 9.95 -0.35
CA SER A 23 -12.19 11.11 -0.14
C SER A 23 -11.78 11.30 1.33
N ASP A 24 -11.63 10.20 2.06
CA ASP A 24 -11.31 10.18 3.49
C ASP A 24 -10.02 9.39 3.73
N PHE A 25 -8.95 10.12 4.05
CA PHE A 25 -7.62 9.56 4.25
C PHE A 25 -7.53 8.68 5.51
N ASP A 26 -8.43 8.83 6.47
CA ASP A 26 -8.34 8.11 7.74
C ASP A 26 -8.52 6.59 7.55
N PHE A 27 -9.24 6.16 6.50
CA PHE A 27 -9.35 4.74 6.15
C PHE A 27 -8.01 4.05 5.88
N VAL A 28 -7.02 4.76 5.31
CA VAL A 28 -5.75 4.16 4.87
C VAL A 28 -4.54 4.63 5.68
N SER A 29 -4.70 5.67 6.51
CA SER A 29 -3.60 6.35 7.19
C SER A 29 -2.75 5.43 8.09
N SER A 30 -3.35 4.41 8.71
CA SER A 30 -2.63 3.45 9.56
C SER A 30 -1.66 2.55 8.79
N TYR A 31 -1.90 2.34 7.50
CA TYR A 31 -1.05 1.50 6.64
C TYR A 31 0.20 2.22 6.15
N ILE A 32 0.29 3.54 6.36
CA ILE A 32 1.34 4.38 5.81
C ILE A 32 2.11 5.04 6.95
N LYS A 33 3.44 5.04 6.87
CA LYS A 33 4.28 5.61 7.91
C LYS A 33 4.08 7.12 7.97
N LYS A 34 3.53 7.61 9.09
CA LYS A 34 3.38 9.05 9.35
C LYS A 34 4.74 9.76 9.26
N GLY A 35 4.77 10.87 8.51
CA GLY A 35 5.99 11.64 8.26
C GLY A 35 6.84 11.15 7.09
N SER A 36 6.46 10.07 6.41
CA SER A 36 7.05 9.72 5.11
C SER A 36 6.49 10.62 4.00
N SER A 37 7.27 10.88 2.95
CA SER A 37 6.76 11.60 1.77
C SER A 37 5.57 10.89 1.14
N PHE A 38 5.56 9.55 1.19
CA PHE A 38 4.46 8.75 0.69
C PHE A 38 3.15 9.00 1.45
N TYR A 39 3.20 9.26 2.76
CA TYR A 39 2.04 9.65 3.56
C TYR A 39 1.39 10.93 3.04
N ASP A 40 2.21 11.96 2.81
CA ASP A 40 1.73 13.26 2.34
C ASP A 40 1.20 13.18 0.91
N ASP A 41 1.87 12.40 0.05
CA ASP A 41 1.43 12.16 -1.32
C ASP A 41 0.08 11.43 -1.38
N VAL A 42 -0.09 10.35 -0.62
CA VAL A 42 -1.37 9.62 -0.58
C VAL A 42 -2.47 10.51 -0.02
N LYS A 43 -2.22 11.24 1.07
CA LYS A 43 -3.18 12.18 1.66
C LYS A 43 -3.65 13.22 0.64
N LYS A 44 -2.72 13.82 -0.11
CA LYS A 44 -3.02 14.81 -1.15
C LYS A 44 -3.80 14.22 -2.33
N ARG A 45 -3.55 12.96 -2.70
CA ARG A 45 -4.31 12.29 -3.78
C ARG A 45 -5.70 11.89 -3.32
N VAL A 46 -5.83 11.33 -2.11
CA VAL A 46 -7.13 10.98 -1.53
C VAL A 46 -8.03 12.20 -1.44
N SER A 47 -7.50 13.36 -1.01
CA SER A 47 -8.28 14.59 -0.91
C SER A 47 -8.77 15.14 -2.25
N LYS A 48 -8.19 14.71 -3.39
CA LYS A 48 -8.67 15.09 -4.72
C LYS A 48 -9.89 14.28 -5.15
N GLY A 49 -10.09 13.10 -4.56
CA GLY A 49 -11.15 12.17 -4.92
C GLY A 49 -10.96 11.56 -6.31
N SER A 50 -11.00 10.24 -6.40
CA SER A 50 -11.04 9.53 -7.69
C SER A 50 -11.56 8.13 -7.47
N LEU A 51 -12.28 7.57 -8.45
CA LEU A 51 -12.66 6.17 -8.41
C LEU A 51 -11.40 5.29 -8.32
N MET A 52 -11.33 4.48 -7.26
CA MET A 52 -10.25 3.54 -7.03
C MET A 52 -10.81 2.14 -6.80
N MET A 53 -10.31 1.19 -7.58
CA MET A 53 -10.76 -0.20 -7.55
C MET A 53 -9.56 -1.15 -7.74
N ILE A 54 -8.63 -1.10 -6.81
CA ILE A 54 -7.52 -2.06 -6.74
C ILE A 54 -8.09 -3.41 -6.32
N SER A 55 -7.72 -4.48 -7.02
CA SER A 55 -8.14 -5.84 -6.67
C SER A 55 -7.04 -6.87 -6.88
N SER A 56 -7.25 -8.04 -6.29
CA SER A 56 -6.40 -9.23 -6.45
C SER A 56 -4.90 -8.99 -6.17
N PRO A 57 -4.51 -8.39 -5.02
CA PRO A 57 -3.10 -8.22 -4.70
C PRO A 57 -2.42 -9.58 -4.51
N GLN A 58 -1.31 -9.80 -5.19
CA GLN A 58 -0.50 -11.01 -5.14
C GLN A 58 0.97 -10.66 -4.90
N ILE A 59 1.58 -11.25 -3.88
CA ILE A 59 3.00 -11.07 -3.60
C ILE A 59 3.80 -11.91 -4.60
N ILE A 60 4.52 -11.25 -5.49
CA ILE A 60 5.38 -11.88 -6.50
C ILE A 60 6.75 -12.15 -5.92
N ASP A 61 7.30 -11.16 -5.22
CA ASP A 61 8.61 -11.23 -4.61
C ASP A 61 8.65 -10.38 -3.34
N ALA A 62 9.52 -10.75 -2.40
CA ALA A 62 9.76 -9.97 -1.20
C ALA A 62 11.14 -10.24 -0.59
N GLU A 63 11.86 -9.18 -0.29
CA GLU A 63 13.16 -9.22 0.37
C GLU A 63 13.13 -8.41 1.65
N LYS A 64 13.82 -8.89 2.70
CA LYS A 64 13.94 -8.19 3.98
C LYS A 64 15.38 -7.75 4.21
N HIS A 65 15.55 -6.47 4.51
CA HIS A 65 16.82 -5.80 4.75
C HIS A 65 16.75 -5.08 6.10
N GLY A 66 17.13 -5.76 7.18
CA GLY A 66 17.00 -5.22 8.54
C GLY A 66 15.54 -5.08 8.96
N ASP A 67 15.10 -3.86 9.24
CA ASP A 67 13.71 -3.49 9.55
C ASP A 67 12.87 -3.16 8.31
N LYS A 68 13.50 -3.09 7.13
CA LYS A 68 12.84 -2.79 5.86
C LYS A 68 12.50 -4.04 5.08
N ILE A 69 11.41 -3.96 4.33
CA ILE A 69 10.96 -4.99 3.40
C ILE A 69 10.68 -4.35 2.06
N THR A 70 11.28 -4.86 1.00
CA THR A 70 10.89 -4.54 -0.38
C THR A 70 9.96 -5.64 -0.86
N ALA A 71 8.80 -5.29 -1.41
CA ALA A 71 7.83 -6.25 -1.92
C ALA A 71 7.37 -5.84 -3.33
N THR A 72 7.43 -6.78 -4.27
CA THR A 72 6.76 -6.63 -5.58
C THR A 72 5.38 -7.25 -5.47
N VAL A 73 4.34 -6.44 -5.69
CA VAL A 73 2.95 -6.85 -5.62
C VAL A 73 2.28 -6.65 -6.97
N ARG A 74 1.76 -7.74 -7.51
CA ARG A 74 0.90 -7.74 -8.70
C ARG A 74 -0.53 -7.45 -8.28
N LEU A 75 -1.19 -6.55 -8.99
CA LEU A 75 -2.59 -6.19 -8.74
C LEU A 75 -3.29 -5.78 -10.03
N ILE A 76 -4.62 -5.75 -10.00
CA ILE A 76 -5.42 -5.09 -11.03
C ILE A 76 -5.65 -3.65 -10.56
N ASN A 77 -5.24 -2.67 -11.36
CA ASN A 77 -5.40 -1.25 -11.05
C ASN A 77 -6.82 -0.74 -11.37
N GLU A 78 -7.07 0.54 -11.09
CA GLU A 78 -8.36 1.20 -11.32
C GLU A 78 -8.81 1.21 -12.79
N ASN A 79 -7.90 0.98 -13.73
CA ASN A 79 -8.18 0.88 -15.17
C ASN A 79 -8.41 -0.58 -15.63
N GLY A 80 -8.47 -1.54 -14.70
CA GLY A 80 -8.62 -2.96 -15.01
C GLY A 80 -7.35 -3.61 -15.56
N LYS A 81 -6.19 -2.93 -15.52
CA LYS A 81 -4.92 -3.47 -16.01
C LYS A 81 -4.16 -4.18 -14.88
N GLN A 82 -3.61 -5.34 -15.21
CA GLN A 82 -2.66 -6.00 -14.33
C GLN A 82 -1.33 -5.23 -14.35
N VAL A 83 -0.85 -4.83 -13.18
CA VAL A 83 0.42 -4.11 -13.01
C VAL A 83 1.20 -4.70 -11.85
N ASP A 84 2.52 -4.62 -11.93
CA ASP A 84 3.44 -4.97 -10.84
C ASP A 84 3.92 -3.65 -10.21
N LYS A 85 3.73 -3.52 -8.89
CA LYS A 85 4.20 -2.34 -8.13
C LYS A 85 5.19 -2.77 -7.08
N GLU A 86 6.26 -1.99 -6.95
CA GLU A 86 7.22 -2.14 -5.87
C GLU A 86 6.82 -1.27 -4.69
N TYR A 87 6.90 -1.85 -3.49
CA TYR A 87 6.62 -1.19 -2.24
C TYR A 87 7.79 -1.39 -1.27
N GLU A 88 8.16 -0.33 -0.58
CA GLU A 88 9.07 -0.38 0.56
C GLU A 88 8.23 -0.22 1.83
N LEU A 89 8.37 -1.19 2.74
CA LEU A 89 7.71 -1.22 4.04
C LEU A 89 8.75 -1.14 5.15
N GLU A 90 8.37 -0.52 6.26
CA GLU A 90 9.09 -0.59 7.53
C GLU A 90 8.31 -1.47 8.52
N GLN A 91 9.01 -2.35 9.21
CA GLN A 91 8.47 -3.15 10.30
C GLN A 91 8.71 -2.40 11.61
N GLY A 92 7.72 -1.60 12.01
CA GLY A 92 7.79 -0.75 13.21
C GLY A 92 7.57 -1.51 14.53
N SER A 93 7.50 -0.75 15.62
CA SER A 93 7.18 -1.27 16.96
C SER A 93 5.88 -2.09 16.97
N GLN A 94 5.84 -3.16 17.77
CA GLN A 94 4.72 -4.12 17.82
C GLN A 94 4.48 -4.88 16.51
N ASP A 95 5.52 -5.02 15.69
CA ASP A 95 5.49 -5.85 14.50
C ASP A 95 4.51 -5.34 13.41
N ARG A 96 4.11 -4.07 13.46
CA ARG A 96 3.20 -3.48 12.47
C ARG A 96 3.98 -3.08 11.22
N LEU A 97 3.47 -3.49 10.05
CA LEU A 97 4.01 -3.06 8.76
C LEU A 97 3.41 -1.70 8.38
N GLN A 98 4.23 -0.82 7.83
CA GLN A 98 3.78 0.45 7.27
C GLN A 98 4.52 0.76 5.98
N LEU A 99 3.82 1.26 4.97
CA LEU A 99 4.39 1.71 3.71
C LEU A 99 5.17 3.01 3.93
N ILE A 100 6.38 3.07 3.36
CA ILE A 100 7.22 4.27 3.36
C ILE A 100 7.45 4.82 1.94
N LYS A 101 7.33 3.96 0.92
CA LYS A 101 7.53 4.33 -0.48
C LYS A 101 6.85 3.35 -1.44
N THR A 102 6.53 3.81 -2.64
CA THR A 102 6.17 2.96 -3.79
C THR A 102 6.82 3.48 -5.07
N SER A 103 7.07 2.58 -6.01
CA SER A 103 7.52 2.88 -7.37
C SER A 103 6.86 1.94 -8.38
N GLU A 104 6.72 2.41 -9.61
CA GLU A 104 6.39 1.55 -10.75
C GLU A 104 7.67 0.83 -11.20
N LYS A 105 7.51 -0.42 -11.64
CA LYS A 105 8.59 -1.24 -12.17
C LYS A 105 8.68 -1.12 -13.68
#